data_AF-A0A447R735-F1
#
_entry.id   AF-A0A447R735-F1
#
_cell.length_a   1.000
_cell.length_b   1.000
_cell.length_c   1.000
_cell.angle_alpha   90.00
_cell.angle_beta   90.00
_cell.angle_gamma   90.00
#
_symmetry.space_group_name_H-M   'P 1'
#
loop_
_entity.id
_entity.type
_entity.pdbx_description
1 polymer ?
#
loop_
_entity_poly.entity_id
_entity_poly.type
_entity_poly.pdbx_seq_one_letter_code
_entity_poly.pdbx_strand_id
1 'polypeptide(L)' 'MLCDAPPADGYNFAVGEVAHIAYLGDLSIYHVRLKSGQMISAQLQNAHRYRKGYQPGATKCVCAGSG' A
#
# COMPACT_ATOMS: atom_id res chain seq x y z
N MET A 1 -8.08 -1.31 6.65
CA MET A 1 -7.13 -0.88 5.59
C MET A 1 -5.78 -0.56 6.21
N LEU A 2 -4.72 -0.33 5.42
CA LEU A 2 -3.46 0.24 5.95
C LEU A 2 -3.64 1.72 6.35
N CYS A 3 -4.47 2.45 5.61
CA CYS A 3 -4.96 3.79 5.94
C CYS A 3 -6.41 3.91 5.45
N ASP A 4 -7.28 4.55 6.24
CA ASP A 4 -8.70 4.76 5.89
C ASP A 4 -8.93 6.14 5.20
N ALA A 5 -7.94 7.03 5.27
CA ALA A 5 -7.93 8.33 4.62
C ALA A 5 -6.51 8.68 4.15
N PRO A 6 -6.34 9.60 3.19
CA PRO A 6 -5.05 10.21 2.88
C PRO A 6 -4.39 10.81 4.13
N PRO A 7 -3.04 10.85 4.20
CA PRO A 7 -2.33 11.54 5.27
C PRO A 7 -2.60 13.05 5.23
N ALA A 8 -2.19 13.75 6.29
CA ALA A 8 -2.30 15.21 6.36
C ALA A 8 -1.57 15.91 5.20
N ASP A 9 -1.91 17.18 4.97
CA ASP A 9 -1.22 18.00 3.98
C ASP A 9 0.29 18.10 4.26
N GLY A 10 1.09 18.17 3.20
CA GLY A 10 2.56 18.20 3.26
C GLY A 10 3.23 16.82 3.18
N TYR A 11 2.46 15.74 3.14
CA TYR A 11 3.00 14.39 2.92
C TYR A 11 2.80 13.93 1.46
N ASN A 12 3.79 13.23 0.93
CA ASN A 12 3.65 12.55 -0.35
C ASN A 12 2.84 11.27 -0.16
N PHE A 13 1.79 11.09 -0.97
CA PHE A 13 1.03 9.85 -1.00
C PHE A 13 0.50 9.55 -2.40
N ALA A 14 0.18 8.29 -2.65
CA ALA A 14 -0.46 7.85 -3.87
C ALA A 14 -1.54 6.81 -3.57
N VAL A 15 -2.59 6.80 -4.39
CA VAL A 15 -3.71 5.86 -4.26
C VAL A 15 -3.84 5.06 -5.55
N GLY A 16 -3.99 3.74 -5.41
CA GLY A 16 -4.17 2.84 -6.54
C GLY A 16 -4.70 1.48 -6.13
N GLU A 17 -4.83 0.60 -7.11
CA GLU A 17 -5.33 -0.76 -6.94
C GLU A 17 -4.17 -1.75 -6.84
N VAL A 18 -4.24 -2.68 -5.89
CA VAL A 18 -3.23 -3.72 -5.76
C VAL A 18 -3.46 -4.78 -6.82
N ALA A 19 -2.60 -4.82 -7.83
CA ALA A 19 -2.65 -5.83 -8.88
C ALA A 19 -2.07 -7.17 -8.42
N HIS A 20 -0.95 -7.13 -7.69
CA HIS A 20 -0.26 -8.33 -7.20
C HIS A 20 0.33 -8.11 -5.81
N ILE A 21 0.46 -9.19 -5.05
CA ILE A 21 1.16 -9.22 -3.76
C ILE A 21 2.22 -10.33 -3.84
N ALA A 22 3.46 -9.96 -3.62
CA ALA A 22 4.57 -10.89 -3.47
C ALA A 22 5.06 -10.90 -2.02
N TYR A 23 5.71 -11.99 -1.64
CA TYR A 23 6.24 -12.20 -0.30
C TYR A 23 7.71 -12.56 -0.42
N LEU A 24 8.56 -11.86 0.32
CA LEU A 24 10.00 -12.11 0.34
C LEU A 24 10.45 -12.11 1.80
N GLY A 25 10.58 -13.30 2.39
CA GLY A 25 10.91 -13.45 3.80
C GLY A 25 9.88 -12.75 4.70
N ASP A 26 10.36 -11.78 5.48
CA ASP A 26 9.52 -10.96 6.35
C ASP A 26 8.93 -9.74 5.65
N LEU A 27 9.08 -9.59 4.33
CA LEU A 27 8.50 -8.50 3.56
C LEU A 27 7.25 -8.91 2.79
N SER A 28 6.28 -8.01 2.79
CA SER A 28 5.16 -7.97 1.84
C SER A 28 5.43 -6.90 0.79
N ILE A 29 5.41 -7.30 -0.47
CA ILE A 29 5.59 -6.39 -1.61
C ILE A 29 4.24 -6.25 -2.32
N TYR A 30 3.73 -5.03 -2.41
CA TYR A 30 2.50 -4.67 -3.10
C TYR A 30 2.83 -4.02 -4.44
N HIS A 31 2.36 -4.60 -5.53
CA HIS A 31 2.39 -3.96 -6.84
C HIS A 31 1.07 -3.23 -7.05
N VAL A 32 1.13 -1.90 -7.13
CA VAL A 32 -0.04 -1.03 -7.17
C VAL A 32 -0.12 -0.33 -8.51
N ARG A 33 -1.28 -0.43 -9.17
CA ARG A 33 -1.60 0.32 -10.37
C ARG A 33 -2.24 1.64 -9.96
N LEU A 34 -1.57 2.74 -10.28
CA LEU A 34 -2.13 4.08 -10.09
C LEU A 34 -3.23 4.36 -11.12
N LYS A 35 -4.04 5.40 -10.87
CA LYS A 35 -5.06 5.86 -11.83
C LYS A 35 -4.47 6.23 -13.20
N SER A 36 -3.20 6.65 -13.25
CA SER A 36 -2.47 6.90 -14.49
C SER A 36 -2.14 5.63 -15.30
N GLY A 37 -2.38 4.44 -14.75
CA GLY A 37 -1.96 3.16 -15.31
C GLY A 37 -0.54 2.74 -14.94
N GLN A 38 0.26 3.65 -14.37
CA GLN A 38 1.61 3.38 -13.90
C GLN A 38 1.61 2.32 -12.78
N MET A 39 2.54 1.37 -12.88
CA MET A 39 2.78 0.40 -11.82
C MET A 39 3.86 0.91 -10.87
N ILE A 40 3.57 0.92 -9.58
CA ILE A 40 4.52 1.19 -8.51
C ILE A 40 4.62 -0.01 -7.57
N SER A 41 5.74 -0.15 -6.86
CA SER A 41 5.94 -1.23 -5.89
C SER A 41 6.14 -0.64 -4.50
N ALA A 42 5.51 -1.24 -3.50
CA ALA A 42 5.58 -0.81 -2.11
C ALA A 42 5.94 -1.99 -1.21
N GLN A 43 6.92 -1.80 -0.33
CA GLN A 43 7.40 -2.86 0.55
C GLN A 43 7.00 -2.55 1.98
N LEU A 44 6.44 -3.54 2.68
CA LEU A 44 6.04 -3.43 4.07
C LEU A 44 6.54 -4.64 4.84
N GLN A 45 7.22 -4.41 5.96
CA GLN A 45 7.64 -5.48 6.84
C GLN A 45 6.45 -6.14 7.55
N ASN A 46 6.46 -7.46 7.62
CA ASN A 46 5.36 -8.27 8.11
C ASN A 46 5.06 -8.04 9.60
N ALA A 47 6.07 -7.70 10.41
CA ALA A 47 5.90 -7.30 11.81
C ALA A 47 5.00 -6.06 11.96
N HIS A 48 5.00 -5.19 10.94
CA HIS A 48 4.17 -3.98 10.87
C HIS A 48 2.91 -4.17 10.02
N ARG A 49 2.54 -5.42 9.72
CA ARG A 49 1.31 -5.72 8.97
C ARG A 49 0.09 -5.52 9.88
N TYR A 50 -0.35 -4.28 10.03
CA TYR A 50 -1.60 -3.95 10.69
C TYR A 50 -2.78 -4.52 9.89
N ARG A 51 -3.62 -5.34 10.53
CA ARG A 51 -4.74 -6.05 9.89
C ARG A 51 -6.06 -5.69 10.56
N LYS A 52 -6.67 -4.57 10.17
CA LYS A 52 -8.11 -4.35 10.37
C LYS A 52 -8.86 -4.63 9.07
N GLY A 53 -9.63 -5.72 9.04
CA GLY A 53 -10.59 -6.05 7.97
C GLY A 53 -9.98 -6.45 6.61
N TYR A 54 -9.08 -7.44 6.56
CA TYR A 54 -8.52 -7.93 5.29
C TYR A 54 -9.62 -8.55 4.40
N GLN A 55 -9.97 -7.86 3.31
CA GLN A 55 -10.79 -8.37 2.23
C GLN A 55 -9.98 -8.34 0.91
N PRO A 56 -9.91 -9.44 0.14
CA PRO A 56 -9.30 -9.44 -1.19
C PRO A 56 -10.11 -8.52 -2.13
N GLY A 57 -9.44 -7.60 -2.84
CA GLY A 57 -10.07 -6.74 -3.86
C GLY A 57 -10.31 -5.27 -3.47
N ALA A 58 -10.05 -4.86 -2.23
CA ALA A 58 -10.17 -3.45 -1.84
C ALA A 58 -8.95 -2.63 -2.29
N THR A 59 -9.20 -1.46 -2.87
CA THR A 59 -8.22 -0.38 -3.12
C THR A 59 -7.37 -0.18 -1.86
N LYS A 60 -6.05 -0.38 -1.96
CA LYS A 60 -5.14 -0.14 -0.84
C LYS A 60 -4.38 1.15 -1.10
N CYS A 61 -4.58 2.14 -0.25
CA CYS A 61 -3.68 3.28 -0.18
C CYS A 61 -2.31 2.76 0.26
N VAL A 62 -1.29 3.00 -0.57
CA VAL A 62 0.10 2.87 -0.16
C VAL A 62 0.56 4.26 0.24
N CYS A 63 0.68 4.48 1.54
CA CYS A 63 1.29 5.69 2.08
C CYS A 63 2.77 5.38 2.32
N ALA A 64 3.66 5.94 1.50
CA ALA A 64 5.09 5.96 1.75
C ALA A 64 5.45 7.35 2.30
N GLY A 65 5.46 7.50 3.62
CA GLY A 65 5.96 8.70 4.27
C GLY A 65 7.40 8.47 4.72
N SER A 66 8.36 9.19 4.12
CA SER A 66 9.67 9.44 4.72
C SER A 66 9.60 10.80 5.40
N GLY A 67 9.60 10.81 6.73
CA GLY A 67 9.95 11.99 7.52
C GLY A 67 11.46 12.12 7.61
#